data_AF-A0A9Q9UM20-F1
#
_entry.id   AF-A0A9Q9UM20-F1
#
_cell.length_a   1.000
_cell.length_b   1.000
_cell.length_c   1.000
_cell.angle_alpha   90.00
_cell.angle_beta   90.00
_cell.angle_gamma   90.00
#
_symmetry.space_group_name_H-M   'P 1'
#
loop_
_entity.id
_entity.type
_entity.pdbx_description
1 polymer ?
#
loop_
_entity_poly.entity_id
_entity_poly.type
_entity_poly.pdbx_seq_one_letter_code
_entity_poly.pdbx_strand_id
1 'polypeptide(L)'
;MESNLKKFSTNALKIIPGYDFLSEMYIFIKHPEIYDGTHEYAPLVNSGANLLKSILIVGSLIAAFSFLSIKLAPITSFKLIFNQLYWYILLLIQPIKFGVFFWLCMSTATRFKKNVCHSVYFFQVLQTYAVINVITFFLFCIAINRIFLTGDFNRPSGNIDLMIGFILALLVLTLTFRLLIAPSFRYLSMYYKKPSSAIILLLSISISYYSANQIKLVDGSGMVNKKEFCELSYDLKINPSHINKIDKNLYLNECINIFSQN
;
A
#
# COMPACT_ATOMS: atom_id res chain seq x y z
N MET A 1 0.04 -34.31 18.31
CA MET A 1 1.48 -34.51 18.05
C MET A 1 1.79 -33.86 16.70
N GLU A 2 2.43 -32.69 16.66
CA GLU A 2 2.78 -32.05 15.38
C GLU A 2 3.79 -32.93 14.63
N SER A 3 3.57 -33.17 13.34
CA SER A 3 4.48 -34.00 12.54
C SER A 3 5.88 -33.40 12.52
N ASN A 4 6.91 -34.25 12.58
CA ASN A 4 8.32 -33.82 12.55
C ASN A 4 8.64 -32.90 11.37
N LEU A 5 7.92 -33.06 10.26
CA LEU A 5 8.00 -32.25 9.05
C LEU A 5 7.46 -30.82 9.27
N LYS A 6 6.37 -30.68 10.03
CA LYS A 6 5.81 -29.37 10.42
C LYS A 6 6.75 -28.63 11.37
N LYS A 7 7.39 -29.36 12.29
CA LYS A 7 8.41 -28.84 13.23
C LYS A 7 9.70 -28.40 12.51
N PHE A 8 10.16 -29.19 11.54
CA PHE A 8 11.32 -28.84 10.71
C PHE A 8 11.04 -27.59 9.86
N SER A 9 9.88 -27.54 9.19
CA SER A 9 9.50 -26.40 8.36
C SER A 9 9.31 -25.12 9.18
N THR A 10 8.65 -25.19 10.35
CA THR A 10 8.53 -24.02 11.25
C THR A 10 9.87 -23.57 11.81
N ASN A 11 10.79 -24.47 12.14
CA ASN A 11 12.13 -24.10 12.60
C ASN A 11 12.98 -23.49 11.47
N ALA A 12 12.88 -24.00 10.25
CA ALA A 12 13.55 -23.41 9.09
C ALA A 12 13.00 -22.01 8.76
N LEU A 13 11.67 -21.83 8.85
CA LEU A 13 11.02 -20.54 8.64
C LEU A 13 11.39 -19.51 9.72
N LYS A 14 11.52 -19.93 10.98
CA LYS A 14 11.93 -19.06 12.11
C LYS A 14 13.32 -18.42 11.95
N ILE A 15 14.19 -19.01 11.13
CA ILE A 15 15.54 -18.50 10.87
C ILE A 15 15.52 -17.39 9.82
N ILE A 16 14.42 -17.23 9.06
CA ILE A 16 14.32 -16.24 7.99
C ILE A 16 14.11 -14.84 8.61
N PRO A 17 14.94 -13.84 8.25
CA PRO A 17 14.74 -12.47 8.69
C PRO A 17 13.37 -11.97 8.19
N GLY A 18 12.53 -11.51 9.13
CA GLY A 18 11.14 -11.10 8.85
C GLY A 18 10.08 -12.17 9.15
N TYR A 19 10.45 -13.37 9.61
CA TYR A 19 9.49 -14.38 10.06
C TYR A 19 8.54 -13.86 11.14
N ASP A 20 9.05 -13.12 12.12
CA ASP A 20 8.23 -12.55 13.19
C ASP A 20 7.15 -11.63 12.63
N PHE A 21 7.48 -10.80 11.64
CA PHE A 21 6.50 -9.97 10.94
C PHE A 21 5.43 -10.83 10.24
N LEU A 22 5.84 -11.84 9.46
CA LEU A 22 4.89 -12.71 8.75
C LEU A 22 3.98 -13.46 9.72
N SER A 23 4.51 -13.93 10.85
CA SER A 23 3.76 -14.57 11.92
C SER A 23 2.76 -13.61 12.56
N GLU A 24 3.18 -12.39 12.91
CA GLU A 24 2.31 -11.35 13.45
C GLU A 24 1.19 -10.94 12.47
N MET A 25 1.51 -10.80 11.18
CA MET A 25 0.52 -10.51 10.14
C MET A 25 -0.47 -11.66 9.97
N TYR A 26 0.01 -12.91 9.99
CA TYR A 26 -0.85 -14.10 9.91
C TYR A 26 -1.83 -14.17 11.09
N ILE A 27 -1.33 -13.94 12.31
CA ILE A 27 -2.16 -13.87 13.53
C ILE A 27 -3.21 -12.77 13.40
N PHE A 28 -2.81 -11.57 12.96
CA PHE A 28 -3.74 -10.45 12.76
C PHE A 28 -4.81 -10.74 11.70
N ILE A 29 -4.46 -11.36 10.58
CA ILE A 29 -5.41 -11.72 9.52
C ILE A 29 -6.45 -12.72 10.03
N LYS A 30 -6.03 -13.65 10.90
CA LYS A 30 -6.90 -14.64 11.51
C LYS A 30 -7.77 -14.04 12.62
N HIS A 31 -7.20 -13.15 13.43
CA HIS A 31 -7.83 -12.54 14.60
C HIS A 31 -7.71 -11.01 14.58
N PRO A 32 -8.46 -10.31 13.70
CA PRO A 32 -8.35 -8.86 13.52
C PRO A 32 -9.12 -8.04 14.56
N GLU A 33 -9.64 -8.67 15.61
CA GLU A 33 -10.58 -8.04 16.54
C GLU A 33 -9.89 -7.03 17.46
N ILE A 34 -10.57 -5.92 17.72
CA ILE A 34 -10.11 -4.90 18.67
C ILE A 34 -10.46 -5.38 20.08
N TYR A 35 -9.47 -5.91 20.80
CA TYR A 35 -9.61 -6.28 22.20
C TYR A 35 -9.17 -5.12 23.11
N ASP A 36 -10.00 -4.77 24.10
CA ASP A 36 -9.71 -3.76 25.12
C ASP A 36 -8.70 -4.31 26.13
N GLY A 37 -7.42 -4.41 25.74
CA GLY A 37 -6.22 -4.55 26.57
C GLY A 37 -6.12 -5.72 27.57
N THR A 38 -7.15 -6.54 27.73
CA THR A 38 -7.32 -7.57 28.76
C THR A 38 -7.02 -8.98 28.25
N HIS A 39 -6.72 -9.11 26.95
CA HIS A 39 -6.48 -10.39 26.30
C HIS A 39 -5.05 -10.39 25.75
N GLU A 40 -4.25 -11.39 26.12
CA GLU A 40 -2.81 -11.56 25.81
C GLU A 40 -2.45 -11.58 24.31
N TYR A 41 -3.46 -11.56 23.44
CA TYR A 41 -3.31 -11.68 21.98
C TYR A 41 -3.46 -10.37 21.23
N ALA A 42 -3.41 -9.20 21.88
CA ALA A 42 -3.69 -7.92 21.23
C ALA A 42 -2.71 -7.67 20.05
N PRO A 43 -3.13 -7.88 18.79
CA PRO A 43 -2.24 -7.85 17.63
C PRO A 43 -1.80 -6.41 17.26
N LEU A 44 -2.19 -5.45 18.10
CA LEU A 44 -2.07 -4.02 17.90
C LEU A 44 -0.92 -3.39 18.67
N VAL A 45 -0.33 -4.09 19.65
CA VAL A 45 0.79 -3.58 20.46
C VAL A 45 1.98 -3.19 19.57
N ASN A 46 2.25 -4.02 18.56
CA ASN A 46 3.38 -3.83 17.64
C ASN A 46 3.00 -3.08 16.35
N SER A 47 1.83 -2.43 16.27
CA SER A 47 1.32 -1.90 15.00
C SER A 47 2.26 -0.90 14.31
N GLY A 48 2.94 -0.06 15.10
CA GLY A 48 3.94 0.88 14.57
C GLY A 48 5.19 0.16 14.04
N ALA A 49 5.71 -0.80 14.80
CA ALA A 49 6.87 -1.60 14.39
C ALA A 49 6.56 -2.42 13.13
N ASN A 50 5.35 -2.98 13.04
CA ASN A 50 4.89 -3.74 11.88
C ASN A 50 4.72 -2.88 10.63
N LEU A 51 4.27 -1.63 10.77
CA LEU A 51 4.25 -0.70 9.65
C LEU A 51 5.66 -0.47 9.09
N LEU A 52 6.65 -0.22 9.97
CA LEU A 52 8.05 -0.06 9.55
C LEU A 52 8.63 -1.34 8.93
N LYS A 53 8.39 -2.51 9.54
CA LYS A 53 8.81 -3.81 9.00
C LYS A 53 8.20 -4.05 7.61
N SER A 54 6.93 -3.69 7.39
CA SER A 54 6.27 -3.80 6.08
C SER A 54 6.98 -2.96 5.01
N ILE A 55 7.40 -1.73 5.35
CA ILE A 55 8.12 -0.84 4.44
C ILE A 55 9.50 -1.41 4.09
N LEU A 56 10.21 -1.97 5.07
CA LEU A 56 11.50 -2.63 4.83
C LEU A 56 11.37 -3.86 3.93
N ILE A 57 10.33 -4.68 4.14
CA ILE A 57 10.03 -5.83 3.27
C ILE A 57 9.70 -5.36 1.86
N VAL A 58 8.90 -4.32 1.72
CA VAL A 58 8.60 -3.81 0.39
C VAL A 58 9.87 -3.24 -0.27
N GLY A 59 10.75 -2.62 0.52
CA GLY A 59 12.05 -2.15 0.05
C GLY A 59 12.96 -3.27 -0.46
N SER A 60 13.00 -4.41 0.23
CA SER A 60 13.74 -5.58 -0.23
C SER A 60 13.10 -6.19 -1.48
N LEU A 61 11.77 -6.20 -1.58
CA LEU A 61 11.06 -6.62 -2.78
C LEU A 61 11.33 -5.71 -3.98
N ILE A 62 11.40 -4.39 -3.80
CA ILE A 62 11.80 -3.43 -4.86
C ILE A 62 13.22 -3.72 -5.34
N ALA A 63 14.16 -3.94 -4.41
CA ALA A 63 15.54 -4.26 -4.75
C ALA A 63 15.63 -5.59 -5.51
N ALA A 64 14.90 -6.62 -5.07
CA ALA A 64 14.83 -7.91 -5.74
C ALA A 64 14.17 -7.81 -7.13
N PHE A 65 13.07 -7.07 -7.25
CA PHE A 65 12.40 -6.82 -8.52
C PHE A 65 13.32 -6.08 -9.51
N SER A 66 14.04 -5.06 -9.03
CA SER A 66 15.05 -4.35 -9.82
C SER A 66 16.17 -5.29 -10.28
N PHE A 67 16.59 -6.23 -9.42
CA PHE A 67 17.62 -7.24 -9.74
C PHE A 67 17.14 -8.36 -10.67
N LEU A 68 15.84 -8.65 -10.72
CA LEU A 68 15.29 -9.62 -11.66
C LEU A 68 15.00 -8.99 -13.03
N SER A 69 14.65 -7.70 -13.05
CA SER A 69 14.33 -6.94 -14.27
C SER A 69 15.56 -6.64 -15.14
N ILE A 70 16.78 -6.84 -14.60
CA ILE A 70 18.10 -6.71 -15.26
C ILE A 70 18.15 -7.34 -16.65
N LYS A 71 17.43 -8.45 -16.85
CA LYS A 71 17.49 -9.23 -18.09
C LYS A 71 16.57 -8.70 -19.21
N LEU A 72 15.62 -7.80 -18.93
CA LEU A 72 14.65 -7.32 -19.93
C LEU A 72 14.71 -5.80 -20.20
N ALA A 73 15.22 -4.99 -19.27
CA ALA A 73 15.43 -3.54 -19.47
C ALA A 73 16.56 -3.03 -18.55
N PRO A 74 17.40 -2.07 -18.98
CA PRO A 74 18.55 -1.62 -18.20
C PRO A 74 18.13 -0.94 -16.90
N ILE A 75 18.52 -1.54 -15.78
CA ILE A 75 18.26 -1.21 -14.36
C ILE A 75 18.46 0.25 -13.99
N THR A 76 19.43 0.89 -14.64
CA THR A 76 19.75 2.29 -14.40
C THR A 76 18.48 3.11 -14.45
N SER A 77 17.60 2.81 -15.41
CA SER A 77 16.34 3.51 -15.60
C SER A 77 15.31 3.35 -14.47
N PHE A 78 15.18 2.23 -13.74
CA PHE A 78 14.11 2.09 -12.74
C PHE A 78 14.37 2.92 -11.46
N LYS A 79 15.61 2.93 -10.96
CA LYS A 79 16.02 3.73 -9.80
C LYS A 79 16.14 5.22 -10.12
N LEU A 80 16.43 5.53 -11.38
CA LEU A 80 16.42 6.89 -11.93
C LEU A 80 14.95 7.38 -12.02
N ILE A 81 14.08 6.61 -12.67
CA ILE A 81 12.67 6.96 -12.88
C ILE A 81 11.87 7.02 -11.58
N PHE A 82 12.09 6.11 -10.62
CA PHE A 82 11.31 6.08 -9.38
C PHE A 82 12.15 6.50 -8.18
N ASN A 83 11.72 7.58 -7.53
CA ASN A 83 12.30 8.00 -6.27
C ASN A 83 11.85 7.06 -5.14
N GLN A 84 12.68 6.04 -4.87
CA GLN A 84 12.43 5.01 -3.86
C GLN A 84 12.20 5.60 -2.46
N LEU A 85 12.91 6.68 -2.11
CA LEU A 85 12.76 7.36 -0.84
C LEU A 85 11.38 8.02 -0.74
N TYR A 86 10.91 8.66 -1.81
CA TYR A 86 9.58 9.24 -1.89
C TYR A 86 8.48 8.19 -1.73
N TRP A 87 8.69 7.01 -2.31
CA TRP A 87 7.76 5.89 -2.21
C TRP A 87 7.64 5.35 -0.77
N TYR A 88 8.76 5.23 -0.06
CA TYR A 88 8.74 4.87 1.37
C TYR A 88 8.03 5.91 2.23
N ILE A 89 8.27 7.19 1.96
CA ILE A 89 7.60 8.28 2.65
C ILE A 89 6.10 8.20 2.41
N LEU A 90 5.64 7.94 1.18
CA LEU A 90 4.22 7.76 0.87
C LEU A 90 3.60 6.58 1.62
N LEU A 91 4.26 5.41 1.62
CA LEU A 91 3.78 4.23 2.34
C LEU A 91 3.74 4.39 3.86
N LEU A 92 4.49 5.35 4.41
CA LEU A 92 4.50 5.67 5.84
C LEU A 92 3.48 6.76 6.20
N ILE A 93 3.49 7.88 5.46
CA ILE A 93 2.71 9.07 5.78
C ILE A 93 1.22 8.85 5.51
N GLN A 94 0.85 8.13 4.45
CA GLN A 94 -0.58 7.92 4.13
C GLN A 94 -1.33 7.13 5.23
N PRO A 95 -0.81 5.99 5.73
CA PRO A 95 -1.40 5.31 6.88
C PRO A 95 -1.51 6.19 8.13
N ILE A 96 -0.48 7.00 8.40
CA ILE A 96 -0.48 7.90 9.57
C ILE A 96 -1.56 8.97 9.42
N LYS A 97 -1.63 9.65 8.27
CA LYS A 97 -2.63 10.68 8.00
C LYS A 97 -4.06 10.13 8.13
N PHE A 98 -4.36 9.05 7.41
CA PHE A 98 -5.67 8.42 7.47
C PHE A 98 -5.97 7.92 8.89
N GLY A 99 -4.99 7.29 9.54
CA GLY A 99 -5.12 6.78 10.91
C GLY A 99 -5.44 7.87 11.93
N VAL A 100 -4.76 9.02 11.88
CA VAL A 100 -5.01 10.14 12.80
C VAL A 100 -6.45 10.65 12.64
N PHE A 101 -6.90 10.91 11.41
CA PHE A 101 -8.27 11.37 11.18
C PHE A 101 -9.31 10.32 11.58
N PHE A 102 -9.07 9.06 11.22
CA PHE A 102 -9.98 7.96 11.56
C PHE A 102 -10.09 7.78 13.08
N TRP A 103 -8.97 7.83 13.78
CA TRP A 103 -8.92 7.81 15.23
C TRP A 103 -9.66 9.00 15.86
N LEU A 104 -9.49 10.21 15.33
CA LEU A 104 -10.20 11.40 15.83
C LEU A 104 -11.71 11.29 15.63
N CYS A 105 -12.18 10.88 14.44
CA CYS A 105 -13.60 10.68 14.17
C CYS A 105 -14.20 9.61 15.07
N MET A 106 -13.57 8.43 15.12
CA MET A 106 -14.08 7.30 15.90
C MET A 106 -14.00 7.57 17.41
N SER A 107 -12.92 8.18 17.90
CA SER A 107 -12.77 8.53 19.31
C SER A 107 -13.78 9.58 19.73
N THR A 108 -14.02 10.60 18.89
CA THR A 108 -15.06 11.62 19.16
C THR A 108 -16.43 10.98 19.25
N ALA A 109 -16.76 10.07 18.32
CA ALA A 109 -18.01 9.32 18.38
C ALA A 109 -18.11 8.48 19.67
N THR A 110 -17.10 7.68 20.01
CA THR A 110 -17.14 6.86 21.24
C THR A 110 -17.15 7.70 22.52
N ARG A 111 -16.54 8.90 22.50
CA ARG A 111 -16.43 9.78 23.68
C ARG A 111 -17.78 10.24 24.21
N PHE A 112 -18.79 10.36 23.33
CA PHE A 112 -20.17 10.65 23.73
C PHE A 112 -20.80 9.56 24.60
N LYS A 113 -20.25 8.34 24.61
CA LYS A 113 -20.74 7.22 25.44
C LYS A 113 -19.79 6.83 26.57
N LYS A 114 -18.49 6.85 26.32
CA LYS A 114 -17.45 6.54 27.32
C LYS A 114 -16.37 7.60 27.20
N ASN A 115 -16.11 8.35 28.28
CA ASN A 115 -15.19 9.49 28.26
C ASN A 115 -13.70 9.07 28.25
N VAL A 116 -13.33 8.20 27.32
CA VAL A 116 -11.97 7.67 27.12
C VAL A 116 -11.61 7.80 25.64
N CYS A 117 -10.36 8.21 25.35
CA CYS A 117 -9.85 8.21 23.99
C CYS A 117 -9.35 6.80 23.62
N HIS A 118 -9.95 6.20 22.60
CA HIS A 118 -9.68 4.83 22.18
C HIS A 118 -8.59 4.78 21.09
N SER A 119 -7.32 4.83 21.48
CA SER A 119 -6.16 4.75 20.56
C SER A 119 -6.12 3.45 19.74
N VAL A 120 -6.85 2.42 20.15
CA VAL A 120 -6.99 1.15 19.43
C VAL A 120 -7.44 1.30 17.97
N TYR A 121 -8.25 2.32 17.64
CA TYR A 121 -8.63 2.60 16.25
C TYR A 121 -7.44 3.03 15.40
N PHE A 122 -6.52 3.82 15.97
CA PHE A 122 -5.30 4.24 15.28
C PHE A 122 -4.40 3.03 14.99
N PHE A 123 -4.18 2.19 16.00
CA PHE A 123 -3.34 0.99 15.85
C PHE A 123 -3.94 -0.01 14.85
N GLN A 124 -5.26 -0.16 14.82
CA GLN A 124 -5.96 -1.00 13.84
C GLN A 124 -5.66 -0.55 12.40
N VAL A 125 -5.66 0.76 12.16
CA VAL A 125 -5.32 1.33 10.84
C VAL A 125 -3.87 1.01 10.49
N LEU A 126 -2.91 1.31 11.37
CA LEU A 126 -1.49 1.07 11.09
C LEU A 126 -1.21 -0.41 10.77
N GLN A 127 -1.78 -1.32 11.56
CA GLN A 127 -1.62 -2.77 11.36
C GLN A 127 -2.28 -3.23 10.06
N THR A 128 -3.44 -2.66 9.69
CA THR A 128 -4.10 -2.97 8.41
C THR A 128 -3.25 -2.52 7.22
N TYR A 129 -2.69 -1.31 7.27
CA TYR A 129 -1.80 -0.81 6.23
C TYR A 129 -0.50 -1.60 6.15
N ALA A 130 0.03 -2.12 7.25
CA ALA A 130 1.20 -3.00 7.22
C ALA A 130 0.98 -4.26 6.36
N VAL A 131 -0.23 -4.84 6.39
CA VAL A 131 -0.63 -5.95 5.50
C VAL A 131 -0.82 -5.47 4.06
N ILE A 132 -1.58 -4.38 3.87
CA ILE A 132 -1.97 -3.90 2.54
C ILE A 132 -0.76 -3.38 1.75
N ASN A 133 0.22 -2.74 2.39
CA ASN A 133 1.40 -2.18 1.74
C ASN A 133 2.16 -3.20 0.88
N VAL A 134 2.22 -4.46 1.34
CA VAL A 134 2.86 -5.56 0.58
C VAL A 134 2.09 -5.87 -0.71
N ILE A 135 0.75 -5.79 -0.69
CA ILE A 135 -0.10 -6.03 -1.87
C ILE A 135 -0.07 -4.81 -2.81
N THR A 136 -0.08 -3.60 -2.25
CA THR A 136 0.06 -2.34 -3.00
C THR A 136 1.33 -2.32 -3.83
N PHE A 137 2.43 -2.90 -3.33
CA PHE A 137 3.66 -3.09 -4.09
C PHE A 137 3.46 -3.91 -5.37
N PHE A 138 2.79 -5.06 -5.29
CA PHE A 138 2.55 -5.89 -6.48
C PHE A 138 1.65 -5.20 -7.49
N LEU A 139 0.61 -4.49 -7.02
CA LEU A 139 -0.22 -3.64 -7.88
C LEU A 139 0.60 -2.56 -8.57
N PHE A 140 1.53 -1.94 -7.85
CA PHE A 140 2.45 -0.94 -8.39
C PHE A 140 3.39 -1.54 -9.45
N CYS A 141 3.96 -2.72 -9.22
CA CYS A 141 4.78 -3.42 -10.21
C CYS A 141 4.00 -3.71 -11.51
N ILE A 142 2.75 -4.17 -11.41
CA ILE A 142 1.89 -4.41 -12.58
C ILE A 142 1.62 -3.11 -13.34
N ALA A 143 1.31 -2.03 -12.62
CA ALA A 143 1.09 -0.72 -13.23
C ALA A 143 2.32 -0.21 -13.98
N ILE A 144 3.51 -0.36 -13.40
CA ILE A 144 4.76 0.03 -14.05
C ILE A 144 5.09 -0.85 -15.25
N ASN A 145 4.98 -2.17 -15.09
CA ASN A 145 5.21 -3.13 -16.17
C ASN A 145 4.36 -2.78 -17.39
N ARG A 146 3.10 -2.39 -17.15
CA ARG A 146 2.20 -1.90 -18.19
C ARG A 146 2.68 -0.62 -18.86
N ILE A 147 3.03 0.40 -18.07
CA ILE A 147 3.51 1.70 -18.58
C ILE A 147 4.72 1.51 -19.52
N PHE A 148 5.64 0.62 -19.17
CA PHE A 148 6.84 0.37 -19.98
C PHE A 148 6.63 -0.59 -21.16
N LEU A 149 5.85 -1.68 -20.99
CA LEU A 149 5.67 -2.67 -22.06
C LEU A 149 4.70 -2.21 -23.16
N THR A 150 3.59 -1.56 -22.80
CA THR A 150 2.57 -1.26 -23.82
C THR A 150 2.92 -0.05 -24.66
N GLY A 151 3.69 0.92 -24.14
CA GLY A 151 4.18 2.08 -24.88
C GLY A 151 3.11 2.95 -25.58
N ASP A 152 1.86 2.57 -25.47
CA ASP A 152 0.72 3.12 -26.17
C ASP A 152 -0.49 2.90 -25.25
N PHE A 153 -1.06 3.99 -24.73
CA PHE A 153 -2.22 3.94 -23.83
C PHE A 153 -3.44 3.27 -24.48
N ASN A 154 -3.45 3.19 -25.81
CA ASN A 154 -4.55 2.66 -26.61
C ASN A 154 -4.38 1.19 -27.00
N ARG A 155 -3.26 0.52 -26.69
CA ARG A 155 -3.17 -0.93 -26.90
C ARG A 155 -3.97 -1.67 -25.83
N PRO A 156 -4.86 -2.61 -26.23
CA PRO A 156 -5.63 -3.39 -25.28
C PRO A 156 -4.68 -4.16 -24.36
N SER A 157 -4.98 -4.13 -23.06
CA SER A 157 -4.21 -4.81 -22.03
C SER A 157 -4.03 -6.29 -22.36
N GLY A 158 -2.86 -6.85 -22.09
CA GLY A 158 -2.73 -8.30 -21.99
C GLY A 158 -3.69 -8.82 -20.91
N ASN A 159 -4.53 -9.80 -21.26
CA ASN A 159 -5.60 -10.30 -20.38
C ASN A 159 -5.09 -10.74 -19.00
N ILE A 160 -3.82 -11.18 -18.90
CA ILE A 160 -3.20 -11.71 -17.67
C ILE A 160 -2.93 -10.59 -16.65
N ASP A 161 -2.32 -9.47 -17.05
CA ASP A 161 -2.01 -8.36 -16.12
C ASP A 161 -3.29 -7.73 -15.55
N LEU A 162 -4.33 -7.62 -16.38
CA LEU A 162 -5.63 -7.12 -15.96
C LEU A 162 -6.32 -8.09 -15.00
N MET A 163 -6.25 -9.40 -15.26
CA MET A 163 -6.80 -10.43 -14.38
C MET A 163 -6.08 -10.46 -13.02
N ILE A 164 -4.74 -10.46 -13.01
CA ILE A 164 -3.95 -10.44 -11.77
C ILE A 164 -4.19 -9.15 -11.00
N GLY A 165 -4.19 -7.99 -11.67
CA GLY A 165 -4.49 -6.70 -11.06
C GLY A 165 -5.89 -6.67 -10.42
N PHE A 166 -6.89 -7.24 -11.10
CA PHE A 166 -8.25 -7.37 -10.56
C PHE A 166 -8.31 -8.27 -9.32
N ILE A 167 -7.64 -9.43 -9.35
CA ILE A 167 -7.56 -10.34 -8.20
C ILE A 167 -6.92 -9.64 -7.00
N LEU A 168 -5.81 -8.94 -7.21
CA LEU A 168 -5.12 -8.21 -6.14
C LEU A 168 -5.97 -7.04 -5.61
N ALA A 169 -6.68 -6.32 -6.47
CA ALA A 169 -7.59 -5.25 -6.03
C ALA A 169 -8.76 -5.79 -5.18
N LEU A 170 -9.35 -6.91 -5.59
CA LEU A 170 -10.36 -7.61 -4.79
C LEU A 170 -9.80 -8.10 -3.46
N LEU A 171 -8.55 -8.58 -3.44
CA LEU A 171 -7.88 -8.99 -2.22
C LEU A 171 -7.69 -7.81 -1.26
N VAL A 172 -7.24 -6.65 -1.75
CA VAL A 172 -7.12 -5.42 -0.95
C VAL A 172 -8.47 -5.00 -0.38
N LEU A 173 -9.53 -5.02 -1.19
CA LEU A 173 -10.89 -4.69 -0.73
C LEU A 173 -11.36 -5.65 0.37
N THR A 174 -11.19 -6.95 0.15
CA THR A 174 -11.60 -8.01 1.08
C THR A 174 -10.83 -7.91 2.40
N LEU A 175 -9.52 -7.68 2.34
CA LEU A 175 -8.68 -7.49 3.53
C LEU A 175 -9.02 -6.19 4.25
N THR A 176 -9.25 -5.08 3.53
CA THR A 176 -9.66 -3.82 4.17
C THR A 176 -10.99 -3.99 4.92
N PHE A 177 -11.95 -4.69 4.31
CA PHE A 177 -13.21 -5.00 4.98
C PHE A 177 -13.00 -5.85 6.23
N ARG A 178 -12.23 -6.94 6.11
CA ARG A 178 -11.98 -7.90 7.19
C ARG A 178 -11.14 -7.32 8.33
N LEU A 179 -10.10 -6.54 8.01
CA LEU A 179 -9.08 -6.08 8.94
C LEU A 179 -9.38 -4.71 9.53
N LEU A 180 -10.15 -3.85 8.85
CA LEU A 180 -10.45 -2.51 9.37
C LEU A 180 -11.95 -2.32 9.60
N ILE A 181 -12.78 -2.56 8.59
CA ILE A 181 -14.21 -2.20 8.66
C ILE A 181 -14.95 -3.08 9.66
N ALA A 182 -14.88 -4.40 9.50
CA ALA A 182 -15.56 -5.37 10.37
C ALA A 182 -15.17 -5.25 11.86
N PRO A 183 -13.88 -5.20 12.25
CA PRO A 183 -13.50 -5.07 13.65
C PRO A 183 -13.86 -3.69 14.22
N SER A 184 -13.69 -2.61 13.45
CA SER A 184 -14.11 -1.27 13.90
C SER A 184 -15.62 -1.19 14.12
N PHE A 185 -16.40 -1.81 13.22
CA PHE A 185 -17.86 -1.90 13.35
C PHE A 185 -18.26 -2.69 14.60
N ARG A 186 -17.67 -3.86 14.81
CA ARG A 186 -17.95 -4.70 15.99
C ARG A 186 -17.64 -3.96 17.29
N TYR A 187 -16.48 -3.30 17.36
CA TYR A 187 -16.08 -2.53 18.53
C TYR A 187 -17.02 -1.35 18.79
N LEU A 188 -17.39 -0.59 17.75
CA LEU A 188 -18.35 0.52 17.88
C LEU A 188 -19.76 0.04 18.29
N SER A 189 -20.16 -1.15 17.84
CA SER A 189 -21.45 -1.76 18.18
C SER A 189 -21.58 -2.19 19.65
N MET A 190 -20.49 -2.18 20.41
CA MET A 190 -20.53 -2.30 21.87
C MET A 190 -21.12 -1.04 22.53
N TYR A 191 -21.03 0.13 21.87
CA TYR A 191 -21.47 1.42 22.41
C TYR A 191 -22.77 1.93 21.77
N TYR A 192 -23.03 1.56 20.52
CA TYR A 192 -24.16 2.04 19.73
C TYR A 192 -24.96 0.87 19.13
N LYS A 193 -26.24 1.11 18.79
CA LYS A 193 -27.03 0.14 18.02
C LYS A 193 -26.35 -0.12 16.66
N LYS A 194 -26.50 -1.33 16.12
CA LYS A 194 -25.92 -1.75 14.83
C LYS A 194 -26.11 -0.74 13.67
N PRO A 195 -27.33 -0.22 13.38
CA PRO A 195 -27.49 0.73 12.27
C PRO A 195 -26.74 2.04 12.51
N SER A 196 -26.79 2.59 13.73
CA SER A 196 -26.06 3.81 14.09
C SER A 196 -24.55 3.61 13.99
N SER A 197 -24.05 2.46 14.40
CA SER A 197 -22.62 2.11 14.30
C SER A 197 -22.17 2.06 12.84
N ALA A 198 -22.98 1.50 11.94
CA ALA A 198 -22.66 1.46 10.52
C ALA A 198 -22.59 2.88 9.91
N ILE A 199 -23.56 3.75 10.25
CA ILE A 199 -23.60 5.14 9.77
C ILE A 199 -22.38 5.92 10.28
N ILE A 200 -22.08 5.83 11.58
CA ILE A 200 -20.91 6.51 12.18
C ILE A 200 -19.61 6.03 11.54
N LEU A 201 -19.46 4.72 11.33
CA LEU A 201 -18.27 4.16 10.70
C LEU A 201 -18.11 4.64 9.25
N LEU A 202 -19.19 4.61 8.46
CA LEU A 202 -19.18 5.09 7.07
C LEU A 202 -18.82 6.58 7.01
N LEU A 203 -19.44 7.41 7.84
CA LEU A 203 -19.11 8.84 7.93
C LEU A 203 -17.66 9.05 8.35
N SER A 204 -17.18 8.29 9.33
CA SER A 204 -15.80 8.38 9.81
C SER A 204 -14.79 8.01 8.72
N ILE A 205 -15.05 6.95 7.95
CA ILE A 205 -14.21 6.57 6.80
C ILE A 205 -14.21 7.69 5.75
N SER A 206 -15.39 8.18 5.35
CA SER A 206 -15.54 9.21 4.33
C SER A 206 -14.85 10.53 4.71
N ILE A 207 -15.08 11.00 5.93
CA ILE A 207 -14.46 12.23 6.45
C ILE A 207 -12.95 12.04 6.54
N SER A 208 -12.48 10.89 7.06
CA SER A 208 -11.05 10.64 7.22
C SER A 208 -10.32 10.57 5.87
N TYR A 209 -10.94 9.93 4.88
CA TYR A 209 -10.40 9.87 3.52
C TYR A 209 -10.34 11.27 2.88
N TYR A 210 -11.43 12.04 2.98
CA TYR A 210 -11.47 13.40 2.47
C TYR A 210 -10.42 14.30 3.14
N SER A 211 -10.38 14.33 4.48
CA SER A 211 -9.44 15.15 5.24
C SER A 211 -7.99 14.72 5.03
N ALA A 212 -7.71 13.42 4.94
CA ALA A 212 -6.37 12.93 4.62
C ALA A 212 -5.91 13.40 3.24
N ASN A 213 -6.79 13.43 2.23
CA ASN A 213 -6.42 13.88 0.89
C ASN A 213 -6.20 15.39 0.78
N GLN A 214 -6.86 16.20 1.61
CA GLN A 214 -6.68 17.66 1.60
C GLN A 214 -5.30 18.10 2.12
N ILE A 215 -4.68 17.32 3.00
CA ILE A 215 -3.34 17.63 3.52
C ILE A 215 -2.27 17.15 2.54
N LYS A 216 -1.77 18.07 1.70
CA LYS A 216 -0.62 17.84 0.81
C LYS A 216 0.71 17.91 1.57
N LEU A 217 1.00 16.89 2.38
CA LEU A 217 2.33 16.72 2.99
C LEU A 217 3.33 16.14 1.97
N VAL A 218 2.87 15.17 1.17
CA VAL A 218 3.65 14.43 0.17
C VAL A 218 2.68 14.03 -0.94
N ASP A 219 3.01 14.37 -2.19
CA ASP A 219 2.16 14.19 -3.37
C ASP A 219 2.86 13.26 -4.38
N GLY A 220 2.12 12.33 -5.00
CA GLY A 220 2.67 11.31 -5.89
C GLY A 220 3.50 11.85 -7.07
N SER A 221 3.43 13.16 -7.35
CA SER A 221 4.24 13.86 -8.34
C SER A 221 5.75 13.80 -8.09
N GLY A 222 6.21 13.64 -6.84
CA GLY A 222 7.63 13.47 -6.50
C GLY A 222 8.15 12.02 -6.65
N MET A 223 7.25 11.08 -6.94
CA MET A 223 7.56 9.65 -7.02
C MET A 223 8.24 9.27 -8.34
N VAL A 224 7.96 10.03 -9.40
CA VAL A 224 8.49 9.81 -10.75
C VAL A 224 9.44 10.94 -11.13
N ASN A 225 10.70 10.61 -11.44
CA ASN A 225 11.59 11.55 -12.11
C ASN A 225 11.12 11.74 -13.54
N LYS A 226 10.39 12.84 -13.75
CA LYS A 226 9.75 13.20 -15.03
C LYS A 226 10.74 13.17 -16.19
N LYS A 227 11.95 13.70 -15.98
CA LYS A 227 12.98 13.79 -17.02
C LYS A 227 13.45 12.41 -17.46
N GLU A 228 13.83 11.57 -16.50
CA GLU A 228 14.34 10.22 -16.78
C GLU A 228 13.24 9.28 -17.28
N PHE A 229 12.01 9.48 -16.84
CA PHE A 229 10.84 8.78 -17.37
C PHE A 229 10.61 9.11 -18.85
N CYS A 230 10.63 10.40 -19.20
CA CYS A 230 10.45 10.86 -20.57
C CYS A 230 11.62 10.44 -21.49
N GLU A 231 12.86 10.45 -20.98
CA GLU A 231 14.04 9.96 -21.71
C GLU A 231 13.94 8.46 -21.99
N LEU A 232 13.59 7.63 -21.01
CA LEU A 232 13.40 6.20 -21.24
C LEU A 232 12.22 5.93 -22.21
N SER A 233 11.12 6.68 -22.08
CA SER A 233 9.98 6.56 -23.00
C SER A 233 10.39 6.87 -24.44
N TYR A 234 11.24 7.89 -24.65
CA TYR A 234 11.79 8.21 -25.97
C TYR A 234 12.66 7.07 -26.51
N ASP A 235 13.57 6.54 -25.68
CA ASP A 235 14.50 5.49 -26.08
C ASP A 235 13.80 4.16 -26.40
N LEU A 236 12.71 3.83 -25.71
CA LEU A 236 11.92 2.63 -25.96
C LEU A 236 10.98 2.75 -27.17
N LYS A 237 10.46 3.94 -27.48
CA LYS A 237 9.40 4.12 -28.50
C LYS A 237 9.89 4.69 -29.84
N ILE A 238 10.81 5.66 -29.80
CA ILE A 238 11.19 6.47 -30.98
C ILE A 238 12.54 6.03 -31.54
N ASN A 239 13.49 5.70 -30.66
CA ASN A 239 14.84 5.28 -31.07
C ASN A 239 14.88 4.02 -31.97
N PRO A 240 14.03 2.98 -31.77
CA PRO A 240 14.03 1.81 -32.65
C PRO A 240 13.17 1.96 -33.91
N SER A 241 12.30 2.99 -34.00
CA SER A 241 11.32 3.07 -35.08
C SER A 241 11.79 3.81 -36.33
N HIS A 242 12.91 4.56 -36.33
CA HIS A 242 13.57 5.24 -37.47
C HIS A 242 12.69 6.05 -38.48
N ILE A 243 11.37 6.04 -38.35
CA ILE A 243 10.41 6.45 -39.39
C ILE A 243 10.06 7.94 -39.29
N ASN A 244 10.24 8.57 -38.13
CA ASN A 244 10.16 10.01 -37.98
C ASN A 244 11.20 10.46 -36.94
N LYS A 245 12.23 11.21 -37.37
CA LYS A 245 13.13 11.92 -36.45
C LYS A 245 12.35 13.05 -35.77
N ILE A 246 11.54 12.70 -34.77
CA ILE A 246 11.02 13.69 -33.83
C ILE A 246 12.21 14.22 -33.05
N ASP A 247 12.38 15.55 -33.04
CA ASP A 247 13.41 16.20 -32.23
C ASP A 247 13.24 15.77 -30.78
N LYS A 248 14.28 15.13 -30.24
CA LYS A 248 14.33 14.63 -28.88
C LYS A 248 13.98 15.73 -27.87
N ASN A 249 14.43 16.96 -28.11
CA ASN A 249 14.16 18.08 -27.22
C ASN A 249 12.69 18.52 -27.25
N LEU A 250 12.04 18.45 -28.42
CA LEU A 250 10.63 18.76 -28.56
C LEU A 250 9.77 17.73 -27.80
N TYR A 251 10.04 16.43 -28.00
CA TYR A 251 9.33 15.35 -27.30
C TYR A 251 9.52 15.41 -25.78
N LEU A 252 10.76 15.64 -25.31
CA LEU A 252 11.05 15.73 -23.89
C LEU A 252 10.32 16.93 -23.26
N ASN A 253 10.29 18.09 -23.92
CA ASN A 253 9.60 19.27 -23.42
C ASN A 253 8.08 19.06 -23.36
N GLU A 254 7.47 18.45 -24.37
CA GLU A 254 6.03 18.09 -24.34
C GLU A 254 5.72 17.08 -23.23
N CYS A 255 6.51 16.02 -23.13
CA CYS A 255 6.33 14.98 -22.11
C CYS A 255 6.46 15.55 -20.69
N ILE A 256 7.48 16.38 -20.42
CA ILE A 256 7.67 17.02 -19.12
C ILE A 256 6.52 18.00 -18.82
N ASN A 257 6.06 18.78 -19.81
CA ASN A 257 4.97 19.73 -19.62
C ASN A 257 3.64 19.07 -19.28
N ILE A 258 3.35 17.87 -19.78
CA ILE A 258 2.18 17.08 -19.38
C ILE A 258 2.21 16.76 -17.88
N PHE A 259 3.39 16.44 -17.34
CA PHE A 259 3.56 16.24 -15.90
C PHE A 259 3.52 17.54 -15.08
N SER A 260 3.60 18.72 -15.71
CA SER A 260 3.59 20.04 -15.04
C SER A 260 2.18 20.63 -14.91
N GLN A 261 1.24 20.17 -15.75
CA GLN A 261 -0.12 20.71 -15.84
C GLN A 261 -1.15 19.97 -14.95
N ASN A 262 -0.76 18.86 -14.32
CA ASN A 262 -1.53 18.11 -13.32
C ASN A 262 -0.90 18.26 -11.93
#